data_AF-A0A0F9UWW9-F1
#
_entry.id   AF-A0A0F9UWW9-F1
#
_cell.length_a   1.000
_cell.length_b   1.000
_cell.length_c   1.000
_cell.angle_alpha   90.00
_cell.angle_beta   90.00
_cell.angle_gamma   90.00
#
_symmetry.space_group_name_H-M   'P 1'
#
loop_
_entity.id
_entity.type
_entity.pdbx_description
1 polymer ?
#
loop_
_entity_poly.entity_id
_entity_poly.type
_entity_poly.pdbx_seq_one_letter_code
_entity_poly.pdbx_strand_id
1 'polypeptide(L)' 'MAIRKISELKPVFTGVNVIEWQSPCGTRYRYERDRCAVGQETVPGSENYCWYVLSKSDATHAKRRVFELINEDEF' A
#
# COMPACT_ATOMS: atom_id res chain seq x y z
N MET A 1 6.12 -11.45 -7.73
CA MET A 1 4.97 -12.35 -7.48
C MET A 1 3.74 -11.50 -7.12
N ALA A 2 2.68 -11.54 -7.93
CA ALA A 2 1.42 -10.85 -7.67
C ALA A 2 0.58 -11.47 -6.55
N ILE A 3 -0.24 -10.64 -5.92
CA ILE A 3 -1.32 -11.08 -5.04
C ILE A 3 -2.55 -11.34 -5.92
N ARG A 4 -3.14 -12.54 -5.82
CA ARG A 4 -4.26 -12.96 -6.68
C ARG A 4 -5.60 -12.36 -6.26
N LYS A 5 -5.81 -12.15 -4.96
CA LYS A 5 -7.05 -11.57 -4.43
C LYS A 5 -6.76 -10.46 -3.42
N ILE A 6 -7.52 -9.37 -3.51
CA ILE A 6 -7.43 -8.26 -2.54
C ILE A 6 -7.69 -8.70 -1.08
N SER A 7 -8.43 -9.78 -0.85
CA SER A 7 -8.65 -10.35 0.48
C SER A 7 -7.37 -10.92 1.10
N GLU A 8 -6.40 -11.36 0.27
CA GLU A 8 -5.11 -11.88 0.72
C GLU A 8 -4.17 -10.76 1.18
N LEU A 9 -4.39 -9.53 0.71
CA LEU A 9 -3.67 -8.35 1.17
C LEU A 9 -4.12 -7.99 2.60
N LYS A 10 -3.43 -8.54 3.58
CA LYS A 10 -3.65 -8.26 5.00
C LYS A 10 -2.74 -7.12 5.45
N PRO A 11 -3.24 -6.16 6.25
CA PRO A 11 -2.38 -5.12 6.81
C PRO A 11 -1.38 -5.77 7.77
N VAL A 12 -0.12 -5.37 7.65
CA VAL A 12 0.95 -5.75 8.60
C VAL A 12 0.94 -4.86 9.83
N PHE A 13 0.44 -3.63 9.69
CA PHE A 13 0.24 -2.68 10.77
C PHE A 13 -1.03 -1.88 10.55
N THR A 14 -1.77 -1.60 11.62
CA THR A 14 -2.97 -0.76 11.59
C THR A 14 -2.95 0.15 12.81
N GLY A 15 -2.55 1.40 12.60
CA GLY A 15 -2.64 2.48 13.57
C GLY A 15 -3.89 3.34 13.36
N VAL A 16 -4.00 4.40 14.16
CA VAL A 16 -5.14 5.34 14.11
C VAL A 16 -5.20 6.09 12.78
N ASN A 17 -4.06 6.62 12.32
CA ASN A 17 -3.95 7.41 11.10
C ASN A 17 -3.16 6.72 9.97
N VAL A 18 -2.51 5.59 10.27
CA VAL A 18 -1.61 4.91 9.34
C VAL A 18 -1.99 3.45 9.22
N ILE A 19 -2.04 2.93 7.99
CA ILE A 19 -2.20 1.50 7.73
C ILE A 19 -1.07 1.06 6.84
N GLU A 20 -0.39 -0.02 7.18
CA GLU A 20 0.70 -0.54 6.37
C GLU A 20 0.38 -1.94 5.85
N TRP A 21 0.82 -2.20 4.64
CA TRP A 21 0.80 -3.47 3.97
C TRP A 21 2.19 -3.82 3.45
N GLN A 22 2.41 -5.09 3.18
CA GLN A 22 3.65 -5.58 2.61
C GLN A 22 3.33 -6.51 1.44
N SER A 23 4.04 -6.35 0.33
CA SER A 23 3.95 -7.30 -0.79
C SER A 23 4.69 -8.60 -0.45
N PRO A 24 4.38 -9.71 -1.14
CA PRO A 24 5.16 -10.95 -1.03
C PRO A 24 6.66 -10.77 -1.33
N CYS A 25 7.01 -9.74 -2.12
CA CYS A 25 8.38 -9.39 -2.49
C CYS A 25 9.13 -8.62 -1.38
N GLY A 26 8.45 -8.24 -0.30
CA GLY A 26 9.02 -7.50 0.83
C GLY A 26 8.82 -5.98 0.77
N THR A 27 8.37 -5.42 -0.36
CA THR A 27 8.07 -3.99 -0.54
C THR A 27 6.97 -3.54 0.40
N ARG A 28 7.19 -2.45 1.13
CA ARG A 28 6.20 -1.87 2.05
C ARG A 28 5.30 -0.85 1.37
N TYR A 29 4.05 -0.82 1.78
CA TYR A 29 3.05 0.15 1.34
C TYR A 29 2.42 0.79 2.57
N ARG A 30 2.38 2.12 2.62
CA ARG A 30 1.89 2.88 3.76
C ARG A 30 0.76 3.81 3.34
N TYR A 31 -0.42 3.64 3.90
CA TYR A 31 -1.50 4.60 3.77
C TYR A 31 -1.52 5.56 4.96
N GLU A 32 -1.55 6.85 4.67
CA GLU A 32 -1.75 7.89 5.68
C GLU A 32 -3.10 8.58 5.46
N ARG A 33 -3.98 8.49 6.46
CA ARG A 33 -5.33 9.09 6.43
C ARG A 33 -5.28 10.61 6.34
N ASP A 34 -4.38 11.24 7.09
CA ASP A 34 -4.21 12.70 7.11
C ASP A 34 -3.80 13.23 5.74
N ARG A 35 -2.99 12.47 5.00
CA ARG A 35 -2.55 12.82 3.64
C ARG A 35 -3.52 12.36 2.55
N CYS A 36 -4.47 11.48 2.89
CA CYS A 36 -5.31 10.79 1.91
C CYS A 36 -4.46 10.14 0.80
N ALA A 37 -3.35 9.50 1.16
CA ALA A 37 -2.36 9.03 0.19
C ALA A 37 -1.75 7.69 0.59
N VAL A 38 -1.39 6.88 -0.42
CA VAL A 38 -0.68 5.62 -0.28
C VAL A 38 0.76 5.81 -0.75
N GLY A 39 1.72 5.62 0.13
CA GLY A 39 3.13 5.52 -0.18
C GLY A 39 3.51 4.10 -0.58
N GLN A 40 4.11 3.92 -1.75
CA GLN A 40 4.83 2.71 -2.13
C GLN A 40 6.30 2.89 -1.83
N GLU A 41 6.88 1.97 -1.06
CA GLU A 41 8.32 1.97 -0.83
C GLU A 41 9.06 1.74 -2.16
N THR A 42 9.95 2.66 -2.50
CA THR A 42 10.69 2.67 -3.77
C THR A 42 11.76 1.58 -3.82
N VAL A 43 12.45 1.36 -2.71
CA VAL A 43 13.43 0.28 -2.54
C VAL A 43 13.17 -0.41 -1.20
N PRO A 44 13.02 -1.75 -1.16
CA PRO A 44 12.76 -2.47 0.07
C PRO A 44 13.75 -2.11 1.20
N GLY A 45 13.24 -1.62 2.32
CA GLY A 45 14.05 -1.22 3.48
C GLY A 45 14.69 0.17 3.40
N SER A 46 14.39 0.96 2.36
CA SER A 46 14.90 2.33 2.23
C SER A 46 14.08 3.37 3.00
N GLU A 47 12.87 3.03 3.43
CA GLU A 47 11.89 3.96 4.04
C GLU A 47 11.55 5.17 3.14
N ASN A 48 11.92 5.13 1.86
CA ASN A 48 11.57 6.16 0.88
C ASN A 48 10.30 5.76 0.13
N TYR A 49 9.24 6.55 0.30
CA TYR A 49 7.93 6.26 -0.27
C TYR A 49 7.59 7.20 -1.44
N CYS A 50 7.18 6.61 -2.56
CA CYS A 50 6.48 7.32 -3.63
C CYS A 50 5.00 7.42 -3.27
N TRP A 51 4.49 8.64 -3.08
CA TRP A 51 3.14 8.88 -2.59
C TRP A 51 2.12 9.04 -3.73
N TYR A 52 1.07 8.23 -3.68
CA TYR A 52 -0.07 8.26 -4.57
C TYR A 52 -1.28 8.82 -3.83
N VAL A 53 -1.68 10.04 -4.20
CA VAL A 53 -2.87 10.68 -3.61
C VAL A 53 -4.12 9.93 -4.06
N LEU A 54 -4.97 9.57 -3.10
CA LEU A 54 -6.24 8.93 -3.35
C LEU A 54 -7.33 9.99 -3.57
N SER A 55 -8.33 9.63 -4.38
CA SER A 55 -9.54 10.45 -4.55
C SER A 55 -10.43 10.46 -3.29
N LYS A 56 -10.27 9.49 -2.39
CA LYS A 56 -11.03 9.33 -1.15
C LYS A 56 -10.13 8.88 -0.01
N SER A 57 -10.29 9.52 1.16
CA SER A 57 -9.57 9.15 2.39
C SER A 57 -10.28 7.99 3.07
N ASP A 58 -10.20 6.81 2.46
CA ASP A 58 -10.83 5.59 2.94
C ASP A 58 -9.88 4.39 2.85
N ALA A 59 -9.89 3.55 3.90
CA ALA A 59 -9.01 2.40 3.99
C ALA A 59 -9.28 1.34 2.91
N THR A 60 -10.52 1.23 2.43
CA THR A 60 -10.86 0.30 1.33
C THR A 60 -10.29 0.79 0.01
N HIS A 61 -10.36 2.09 -0.26
CA HIS A 61 -9.72 2.69 -1.45
C HIS A 61 -8.20 2.57 -1.39
N ALA A 62 -7.60 2.84 -0.24
CA ALA A 62 -6.17 2.65 -0.02
C ALA A 62 -5.75 1.20 -0.29
N LYS A 63 -6.47 0.24 0.28
CA LYS A 63 -6.21 -1.18 0.08
C LYS A 63 -6.33 -1.61 -1.39
N ARG A 64 -7.32 -1.09 -2.12
CA ARG A 64 -7.46 -1.32 -3.57
C ARG A 64 -6.26 -0.76 -4.33
N ARG A 65 -5.84 0.47 -4.03
CA ARG A 65 -4.69 1.07 -4.70
C ARG A 65 -3.39 0.30 -4.43
N VAL A 66 -3.16 -0.13 -3.19
CA VAL A 66 -2.01 -0.99 -2.85
C VAL A 66 -2.05 -2.30 -3.64
N PHE A 67 -3.22 -2.93 -3.73
CA PHE A 67 -3.37 -4.16 -4.51
C PHE A 67 -3.04 -3.93 -5.99
N GLU A 68 -3.53 -2.83 -6.59
CA GLU A 68 -3.18 -2.46 -7.96
C GLU A 68 -1.68 -2.25 -8.13
N LEU A 69 -1.04 -1.46 -7.27
CA LEU A 69 0.40 -1.19 -7.35
C LEU A 69 1.25 -2.47 -7.29
N ILE A 70 0.88 -3.43 -6.43
CA ILE A 70 1.59 -4.71 -6.34
C ILE A 70 1.45 -5.53 -7.62
N ASN A 71 0.35 -5.39 -8.35
CA ASN A 71 0.09 -6.10 -9.60
C ASN A 71 0.61 -5.34 -10.84
N GLU A 72 0.64 -4.00 -10.80
CA GLU A 72 1.20 -3.14 -11.86
C GLU A 72 2.73 -3.31 -11.96
N ASP A 73 3.43 -3.55 -10.85
CA ASP A 73 4.89 -3.79 -10.82
C ASP A 73 5.32 -5.10 -11.52
N GLU A 74 4.37 -5.95 -11.96
CA GLU A 74 4.64 -7.23 -12.64
C GLU A 74 4.55 -7.21 -14.18
N PHE A 75 4.30 -6.06 -14.83
CA PHE A 75 4.16 -5.98 -16.30
C PHE A 75 5.09 -4.98 -17.00
#